data_AF-A0A357NFL2-F1
#
_entry.id   AF-A0A357NFL2-F1
#
_cell.length_a   1.000
_cell.length_b   1.000
_cell.length_c   1.000
_cell.angle_alpha   90.00
_cell.angle_beta   90.00
_cell.angle_gamma   90.00
#
_symmetry.space_group_name_H-M   'P 1'
#
loop_
_entity.id
_entity.type
_entity.pdbx_description
1 polymer ?
#
loop_
_entity_poly.entity_id
_entity_poly.type
_entity_poly.pdbx_seq_one_letter_code
_entity_poly.pdbx_strand_id
1 'polypeptide(L)'
;MEGMKSSKIDLRHNHGPFDIIGDVHGCISELKQLLTEMDYCLKDTGDGNYAVEHPGGRRAIFLGDLVDRGPDIVAVFKLVMDMVNTGRALCVAGNHDMRILRKIREGTVLTSHGSPDWSMLQITEAPAGFREEVRGFLEGLPGHYVLDDGKLVVAHAGIREALQGQDSPET
;
A
#
# COMPACT_ATOMS: atom_id res chain seq x y z
N MET A 1 -25.59 -23.45 -7.27
CA MET A 1 -25.42 -22.01 -7.01
C MET A 1 -24.04 -21.84 -6.41
N GLU A 2 -23.02 -21.64 -7.26
CA GLU A 2 -21.68 -21.33 -6.79
C GLU A 2 -21.72 -19.97 -6.09
N GLY A 3 -21.34 -19.95 -4.82
CA GLY A 3 -21.18 -18.70 -4.08
C GLY A 3 -20.09 -17.87 -4.76
N MET A 4 -20.48 -16.73 -5.32
CA MET A 4 -19.57 -15.76 -5.90
C MET A 4 -18.58 -15.35 -4.79
N LYS A 5 -17.34 -15.84 -4.85
CA LYS A 5 -16.26 -15.28 -4.03
C LYS A 5 -16.19 -13.80 -4.38
N SER A 6 -16.51 -12.93 -3.44
CA SER A 6 -16.34 -11.50 -3.61
C SER A 6 -14.86 -11.25 -3.91
N SER A 7 -14.56 -10.88 -5.16
CA SER A 7 -13.20 -10.63 -5.60
C SER A 7 -12.70 -9.36 -4.93
N LYS A 8 -11.50 -9.39 -4.30
CA LYS A 8 -10.92 -8.21 -3.62
C LYS A 8 -10.73 -7.01 -4.56
N ILE A 9 -10.62 -7.29 -5.86
CA ILE A 9 -10.37 -6.29 -6.90
C ILE A 9 -11.65 -5.65 -7.47
N ASP A 10 -12.84 -6.24 -7.26
CA ASP A 10 -14.10 -5.68 -7.73
C ASP A 10 -14.77 -4.85 -6.62
N LEU A 11 -14.54 -3.55 -6.68
CA LEU A 11 -15.09 -2.55 -5.77
C LEU A 11 -15.99 -1.57 -6.53
N ARG A 12 -16.70 -2.02 -7.57
CA ARG A 12 -17.56 -1.12 -8.37
C ARG A 12 -18.64 -0.38 -7.56
N HIS A 13 -19.08 -0.97 -6.44
CA HIS A 13 -20.02 -0.36 -5.49
C HIS A 13 -19.41 0.85 -4.73
N ASN A 14 -18.12 1.08 -4.89
CA ASN A 14 -17.38 2.08 -4.18
C ASN A 14 -17.14 3.31 -5.09
N HIS A 15 -17.86 4.40 -4.81
CA HIS A 15 -17.93 5.60 -5.66
C HIS A 15 -17.02 6.75 -5.22
N GLY A 16 -16.19 6.56 -4.19
CA GLY A 16 -15.32 7.61 -3.65
C GLY A 16 -16.08 8.64 -2.80
N PRO A 17 -15.68 9.93 -2.80
CA PRO A 17 -14.58 10.51 -3.59
C PRO A 17 -13.19 9.97 -3.19
N PHE A 18 -12.28 9.89 -4.18
CA PHE A 18 -10.93 9.35 -4.00
C PHE A 18 -9.85 10.39 -4.28
N ASP A 19 -8.74 10.28 -3.55
CA ASP A 19 -7.45 10.93 -3.83
C ASP A 19 -6.44 9.87 -4.24
N ILE A 20 -5.98 9.87 -5.49
CA ILE A 20 -5.07 8.85 -6.01
C ILE A 20 -3.63 9.35 -5.86
N ILE A 21 -2.83 8.63 -5.09
CA ILE A 21 -1.46 8.99 -4.72
C ILE A 21 -0.49 8.02 -5.41
N GLY A 22 0.47 8.56 -6.15
CA GLY A 22 1.51 7.80 -6.82
C GLY A 22 2.60 7.28 -5.87
N ASP A 23 3.74 6.95 -6.45
CA ASP A 23 4.88 6.34 -5.76
C ASP A 23 5.34 7.20 -4.56
N VAL A 24 5.46 6.56 -3.40
CA VAL A 24 5.81 7.24 -2.13
C VAL A 24 7.29 7.08 -1.82
N HIS A 25 7.85 5.89 -2.09
CA HIS A 25 9.29 5.62 -1.94
C HIS A 25 9.89 6.06 -0.61
N GLY A 26 9.23 5.80 0.52
CA GLY A 26 9.72 6.15 1.87
C GLY A 26 9.75 7.65 2.20
N CYS A 27 9.15 8.52 1.39
CA CYS A 27 9.07 9.97 1.60
C CYS A 27 7.94 10.36 2.57
N ILE A 28 8.11 10.03 3.86
CA ILE A 28 7.07 10.26 4.87
C ILE A 28 6.69 11.74 5.05
N SER A 29 7.67 12.65 4.97
CA SER A 29 7.44 14.08 5.20
C SER A 29 6.55 14.65 4.11
N GLU A 30 6.87 14.34 2.86
CA GLU A 30 6.12 14.73 1.67
C GLU A 30 4.73 14.08 1.64
N LEU A 31 4.62 12.80 2.04
CA LEU A 31 3.33 12.14 2.13
C LEU A 31 2.42 12.81 3.18
N LYS A 32 2.93 13.10 4.37
CA LYS A 32 2.17 13.80 5.42
C LYS A 32 1.77 15.21 4.97
N GLN A 33 2.67 15.92 4.30
CA GLN A 33 2.39 17.24 3.74
C GLN A 33 1.27 17.16 2.70
N LEU A 34 1.38 16.27 1.72
CA LEU A 34 0.38 16.07 0.67
C LEU A 34 -0.99 15.71 1.25
N LEU A 35 -1.05 14.78 2.20
CA LEU A 35 -2.29 14.41 2.87
C LEU A 35 -2.90 15.60 3.61
N THR A 36 -2.09 16.42 4.29
CA THR A 36 -2.56 17.63 4.97
C THR A 36 -3.09 18.67 3.98
N GLU A 37 -2.42 18.87 2.84
CA GLU A 37 -2.86 19.77 1.77
C GLU A 37 -4.18 19.32 1.13
N MET A 38 -4.48 18.02 1.19
CA MET A 38 -5.77 17.43 0.80
C MET A 38 -6.77 17.33 1.96
N ASP A 39 -6.59 18.12 3.03
CA ASP A 39 -7.48 18.20 4.21
C ASP A 39 -7.60 16.92 5.06
N TYR A 40 -6.71 15.93 4.89
CA TYR A 40 -6.64 14.81 5.83
C TYR A 40 -6.09 15.30 7.18
N CYS A 41 -6.77 14.90 8.25
CA CYS A 41 -6.36 15.08 9.62
C CYS A 41 -5.54 13.88 10.07
N LEU A 42 -4.23 14.06 10.22
CA LEU A 42 -3.32 13.03 10.72
C LEU A 42 -3.07 13.24 12.21
N LYS A 43 -3.32 12.22 13.02
CA LYS A 43 -3.03 12.22 14.45
C LYS A 43 -2.07 11.10 14.79
N ASP A 44 -0.89 11.45 15.30
CA ASP A 44 0.02 10.48 15.92
C ASP A 44 -0.61 9.94 17.21
N THR A 45 -0.64 8.62 17.34
CA THR A 45 -1.25 7.93 18.49
C THR A 45 -0.26 7.64 19.62
N GLY A 46 1.03 7.93 19.42
CA GLY A 46 2.08 7.85 20.43
C GLY A 46 2.82 6.51 20.50
N ASP A 47 2.38 5.50 19.77
CA ASP A 47 3.02 4.18 19.61
C ASP A 47 3.69 4.02 18.22
N GLY A 48 3.76 5.12 17.46
CA GLY A 48 4.25 5.18 16.09
C GLY A 48 3.20 4.87 15.03
N ASN A 49 1.93 4.66 15.41
CA ASN A 49 0.78 4.51 14.50
C ASN A 49 0.02 5.83 14.34
N TYR A 50 -0.85 5.87 13.34
CA TYR A 50 -1.59 7.05 12.92
C TYR A 50 -3.11 6.80 12.93
N ALA A 51 -3.86 7.76 13.45
CA ALA A 51 -5.28 7.89 13.16
C ALA A 51 -5.45 8.96 12.06
N VAL A 52 -6.06 8.58 10.95
CA VAL A 52 -6.21 9.47 9.78
C VAL A 52 -7.68 9.59 9.40
N GLU A 53 -8.16 10.81 9.23
CA GLU A 53 -9.56 11.12 8.94
C GLU A 53 -9.63 12.23 7.90
N HIS A 54 -10.57 12.17 6.96
CA HIS A 54 -10.88 13.30 6.10
C HIS A 54 -12.29 13.82 6.45
N PRO A 55 -12.48 15.11 6.77
CA PRO A 55 -13.77 15.64 7.24
C PRO A 55 -14.89 15.49 6.21
N GLY A 56 -14.56 15.57 4.91
CA GLY A 56 -15.47 15.29 3.79
C GLY A 56 -15.62 13.81 3.41
N GLY A 57 -15.05 12.87 4.17
CA GLY A 57 -15.16 11.43 3.91
C GLY A 57 -14.41 10.92 2.66
N ARG A 58 -13.45 11.70 2.12
CA ARG A 58 -12.58 11.26 1.03
C ARG A 58 -11.69 10.10 1.50
N ARG A 59 -11.27 9.27 0.55
CA ARG A 59 -10.32 8.16 0.80
C ARG A 59 -9.15 8.22 -0.16
N ALA A 60 -7.97 7.86 0.35
CA ALA A 60 -6.80 7.74 -0.49
C ALA A 60 -6.79 6.42 -1.27
N ILE A 61 -6.16 6.40 -2.43
CA ILE A 61 -5.77 5.19 -3.14
C ILE A 61 -4.28 5.30 -3.44
N PHE A 62 -3.47 4.47 -2.79
CA PHE A 62 -2.04 4.38 -3.06
C PHE A 62 -1.78 3.45 -4.24
N LEU A 63 -0.98 3.92 -5.20
CA LEU A 63 -0.62 3.17 -6.41
C LEU A 63 0.56 2.20 -6.21
N GLY A 64 0.95 1.92 -4.96
CA GLY A 64 2.10 1.08 -4.62
C GLY A 64 3.40 1.86 -4.59
N ASP A 65 4.51 1.12 -4.60
CA ASP A 65 5.87 1.64 -4.49
C ASP A 65 6.02 2.53 -3.24
N LEU A 66 5.65 1.94 -2.10
CA LEU A 66 5.78 2.55 -0.79
C LEU A 66 7.24 2.59 -0.32
N VAL A 67 8.04 1.68 -0.85
CA VAL A 67 9.45 1.45 -0.51
C VAL A 67 10.40 1.93 -1.61
N ASP A 68 11.71 1.86 -1.36
CA ASP A 68 12.85 2.27 -2.22
C ASP A 68 13.47 3.60 -1.83
N ARG A 69 14.70 3.55 -1.28
CA ARG A 69 15.64 4.67 -1.10
C ARG A 69 15.20 5.86 -0.23
N GLY A 70 13.93 5.97 0.14
CA GLY A 70 13.43 7.06 0.99
C GLY A 70 13.97 7.03 2.42
N PRO A 71 13.90 8.18 3.09
CA PRO A 71 14.46 8.34 4.43
C PRO A 71 13.75 7.51 5.50
N ASP A 72 12.44 7.23 5.36
CA ASP A 72 11.66 6.57 6.41
C ASP A 72 10.53 5.67 5.85
N ILE A 73 10.92 4.46 5.49
CA ILE A 73 10.02 3.42 4.94
C ILE A 73 9.14 2.84 6.04
N VAL A 74 9.63 2.76 7.28
CA VAL A 74 8.88 2.22 8.41
C VAL A 74 7.66 3.11 8.67
N ALA A 75 7.84 4.43 8.75
CA ALA A 75 6.72 5.34 9.00
C ALA A 75 5.73 5.40 7.84
N VAL A 76 6.19 5.28 6.58
CA VAL A 76 5.30 5.17 5.41
C VAL A 76 4.42 3.93 5.52
N PHE A 77 5.01 2.76 5.77
CA PHE A 77 4.23 1.53 5.93
C PHE A 77 3.22 1.65 7.07
N LYS A 78 3.63 2.14 8.25
CA LYS A 78 2.69 2.30 9.38
C LYS A 78 1.51 3.19 9.00
N LEU A 79 1.76 4.37 8.43
CA LEU A 79 0.71 5.29 8.00
C LEU A 79 -0.23 4.66 6.97
N VAL A 80 0.32 4.04 5.92
CA VAL A 80 -0.50 3.43 4.85
C VAL A 80 -1.28 2.22 5.37
N MET A 81 -0.65 1.36 6.18
CA MET A 81 -1.33 0.21 6.79
C MET A 81 -2.47 0.67 7.70
N ASP A 82 -2.28 1.68 8.54
CA ASP A 82 -3.33 2.22 9.40
C ASP A 82 -4.50 2.78 8.58
N MET A 83 -4.21 3.54 7.52
CA MET A 83 -5.24 4.06 6.63
C MET A 83 -6.01 2.94 5.93
N VAL A 84 -5.34 1.88 5.46
CA VAL A 84 -6.00 0.73 4.82
C VAL A 84 -6.84 -0.05 5.84
N ASN A 85 -6.29 -0.36 7.01
CA ASN A 85 -6.97 -1.12 8.06
C ASN A 85 -8.20 -0.42 8.62
N THR A 86 -8.21 0.91 8.64
CA THR A 86 -9.34 1.74 9.08
C THR A 86 -10.31 2.10 7.95
N GLY A 87 -10.10 1.58 6.73
CA GLY A 87 -10.95 1.83 5.57
C GLY A 87 -10.82 3.24 4.97
N ARG A 88 -9.76 3.97 5.34
CA ARG A 88 -9.45 5.33 4.88
C ARG A 88 -8.58 5.39 3.64
N ALA A 89 -7.96 4.26 3.30
CA ALA A 89 -7.29 4.09 2.04
C ALA A 89 -7.54 2.71 1.42
N LEU A 90 -7.23 2.62 0.12
CA LEU A 90 -6.91 1.38 -0.57
C LEU A 90 -5.45 1.45 -1.03
N CYS A 91 -4.84 0.30 -1.26
CA CYS A 91 -3.48 0.22 -1.81
C CYS A 91 -3.42 -0.93 -2.83
N VAL A 92 -2.72 -0.70 -3.94
CA VAL A 92 -2.31 -1.75 -4.88
C VAL A 92 -0.82 -2.02 -4.72
N ALA A 93 -0.35 -3.20 -5.13
CA ALA A 93 1.06 -3.55 -5.03
C ALA A 93 1.90 -2.91 -6.15
N GLY A 94 2.98 -2.23 -5.77
CA GLY A 94 4.02 -1.76 -6.69
C GLY A 94 5.08 -2.83 -6.97
N ASN A 95 5.91 -2.63 -7.98
CA ASN A 95 7.00 -3.56 -8.31
C ASN A 95 8.13 -3.53 -7.27
N HIS A 96 8.41 -2.38 -6.65
CA HIS A 96 9.37 -2.29 -5.56
C HIS A 96 8.85 -3.00 -4.30
N ASP A 97 7.56 -2.88 -4.01
CA ASP A 97 6.91 -3.58 -2.90
C ASP A 97 7.01 -5.11 -3.07
N MET A 98 6.67 -5.61 -4.26
CA MET A 98 6.74 -7.05 -4.56
C MET A 98 8.18 -7.60 -4.49
N ARG A 99 9.18 -6.78 -4.85
CA ARG A 99 10.59 -7.13 -4.69
C ARG A 99 10.98 -7.28 -3.22
N ILE A 100 10.47 -6.41 -2.34
CA ILE A 100 10.68 -6.50 -0.89
C ILE A 100 9.97 -7.72 -0.31
N LEU A 101 8.71 -7.97 -0.69
CA LEU A 101 7.98 -9.17 -0.28
C LEU A 101 8.74 -10.44 -0.63
N ARG A 102 9.29 -10.54 -1.85
CA ARG A 102 10.11 -11.68 -2.27
C ARG A 102 11.32 -11.87 -1.36
N LYS A 103 12.06 -10.80 -1.04
CA LYS A 103 13.23 -10.87 -0.12
C LYS A 103 12.84 -11.29 1.29
N ILE A 104 11.70 -10.81 1.78
CA ILE A 104 11.16 -11.21 3.08
C ILE A 104 10.89 -12.71 3.08
N ARG A 105 10.24 -13.26 2.04
CA ARG A 105 9.93 -14.70 1.87
C ARG A 105 11.18 -15.56 1.74
N GLU A 106 12.17 -15.09 0.99
CA GLU A 106 13.46 -15.78 0.80
C GLU A 106 14.33 -15.79 2.07
N GLY A 107 13.93 -15.07 3.12
CA GLY A 107 14.72 -14.96 4.34
C GLY A 107 16.02 -14.20 4.12
N THR A 108 16.10 -13.36 3.06
CA THR A 108 17.35 -12.71 2.66
C THR A 108 17.91 -11.88 3.81
N VAL A 109 19.01 -12.36 4.39
CA VAL A 109 19.87 -11.60 5.29
C VAL A 109 20.64 -10.60 4.44
N LEU A 110 20.88 -9.39 4.95
CA LEU A 110 21.49 -8.22 4.31
C LEU A 110 22.89 -8.42 3.67
N THR A 111 23.35 -9.66 3.55
CA THR A 111 24.69 -10.05 3.10
C THR A 111 24.61 -11.00 1.91
N SER A 112 24.63 -10.44 0.70
CA SER A 112 24.99 -11.19 -0.51
C SER A 112 25.45 -10.21 -1.59
N HIS A 113 26.76 -9.96 -1.63
CA HIS A 113 27.51 -9.43 -2.78
C HIS A 113 27.05 -8.12 -3.45
N GLY A 114 26.48 -7.18 -2.68
CA GLY A 114 26.14 -5.83 -3.15
C GLY A 114 25.89 -4.86 -2.00
N SER A 115 25.71 -3.57 -2.29
CA SER A 115 25.24 -2.60 -1.28
C SER A 115 23.91 -3.08 -0.69
N PRO A 116 23.70 -3.00 0.64
CA PRO A 116 22.48 -3.48 1.26
C PRO A 116 21.26 -2.75 0.68
N ASP A 117 20.17 -3.50 0.45
CA ASP A 117 18.89 -2.88 0.09
C ASP A 117 18.41 -2.04 1.26
N TRP A 118 18.38 -0.73 1.06
CA TRP A 118 18.03 0.27 2.06
C TRP A 118 16.67 0.01 2.73
N SER A 119 15.71 -0.49 1.95
CA SER A 119 14.37 -0.80 2.45
C SER A 119 14.40 -2.01 3.39
N MET A 120 15.14 -3.06 3.00
CA MET A 120 15.29 -4.25 3.85
C MET A 120 16.05 -3.93 5.13
N LEU A 121 17.02 -3.02 5.09
CA LEU A 121 17.75 -2.59 6.28
C LEU A 121 16.80 -1.96 7.29
N GLN A 122 16.04 -0.94 6.88
CA GLN A 122 15.07 -0.28 7.75
C GLN A 122 14.01 -1.26 8.29
N ILE A 123 13.47 -2.15 7.45
CA ILE A 123 12.47 -3.15 7.87
C ILE A 123 13.06 -4.14 8.89
N THR A 124 14.34 -4.50 8.74
CA THR A 124 15.01 -5.46 9.64
C THR A 124 15.40 -4.83 10.98
N GLU A 125 15.74 -3.54 10.98
CA GLU A 125 16.08 -2.77 12.18
C GLU A 125 14.86 -2.22 12.93
N ALA A 126 13.67 -2.31 12.32
CA ALA A 126 12.41 -1.92 12.93
C ALA A 126 12.03 -2.80 14.15
N PRO A 127 11.08 -2.35 15.00
CA PRO A 127 10.61 -3.12 16.15
C PRO A 127 10.18 -4.55 15.80
N ALA A 128 10.32 -5.45 16.77
CA ALA A 128 9.95 -6.85 16.61
C ALA A 128 8.50 -7.00 16.11
N GLY A 129 8.30 -7.90 15.13
CA GLY A 129 7.00 -8.13 14.50
C GLY A 129 6.74 -7.28 13.25
N PHE A 130 7.38 -6.12 13.09
CA PHE A 130 7.11 -5.22 11.96
C PHE A 130 7.36 -5.85 10.59
N ARG A 131 8.43 -6.65 10.45
CA ARG A 131 8.69 -7.40 9.22
C ARG A 131 7.54 -8.33 8.83
N GLU A 132 6.89 -8.94 9.82
CA GLU A 132 5.76 -9.85 9.60
C GLU A 132 4.48 -9.09 9.27
N GLU A 133 4.27 -7.92 9.86
CA GLU A 133 3.19 -7.00 9.49
C GLU A 133 3.32 -6.55 8.04
N VAL A 134 4.52 -6.10 7.63
CA VAL A 134 4.81 -5.72 6.25
C VAL A 134 4.58 -6.90 5.30
N ARG A 135 5.03 -8.11 5.68
CA ARG A 135 4.77 -9.33 4.91
C ARG A 135 3.27 -9.53 4.69
N GLY A 136 2.50 -9.60 5.77
CA GLY A 136 1.06 -9.84 5.70
C GLY A 136 0.30 -8.77 4.93
N PHE A 137 0.71 -7.50 5.08
CA PHE A 137 0.15 -6.39 4.32
C PHE A 137 0.40 -6.55 2.81
N LEU A 138 1.66 -6.74 2.40
CA LEU A 138 2.03 -6.87 0.99
C LEU A 138 1.42 -8.12 0.33
N GLU A 139 1.32 -9.24 1.05
CA GLU A 139 0.61 -10.44 0.59
C GLU A 139 -0.89 -10.20 0.38
N GLY A 140 -1.46 -9.24 1.11
CA GLY A 140 -2.87 -8.88 1.00
C GLY A 140 -3.21 -7.95 -0.16
N LEU A 141 -2.20 -7.29 -0.77
CA LEU A 141 -2.41 -6.26 -1.78
C LEU A 141 -2.74 -6.86 -3.16
N PRO A 142 -3.81 -6.39 -3.83
CA PRO A 142 -4.08 -6.77 -5.19
C PRO A 142 -3.22 -5.99 -6.20
N GLY A 143 -3.16 -6.49 -7.43
CA GLY A 143 -2.52 -5.78 -8.55
C GLY A 143 -3.32 -4.56 -9.04
N HIS A 144 -4.64 -4.56 -8.87
CA HIS A 144 -5.54 -3.48 -9.30
C HIS A 144 -6.86 -3.50 -8.56
N TYR A 145 -7.62 -2.40 -8.66
CA TYR A 145 -9.04 -2.34 -8.31
C TYR A 145 -9.87 -1.79 -9.48
N VAL A 146 -11.12 -2.23 -9.56
CA VAL A 146 -12.16 -1.66 -10.43
C VAL A 146 -13.20 -1.00 -9.53
N LEU A 147 -13.41 0.31 -9.66
CA LEU A 147 -14.23 1.15 -8.78
C LEU A 147 -15.28 1.94 -9.57
N ASP A 148 -16.20 2.57 -8.83
CA ASP A 148 -17.20 3.52 -9.34
C ASP A 148 -17.94 3.03 -10.58
N ASP A 149 -18.75 1.97 -10.44
CA ASP A 149 -19.46 1.30 -11.55
C ASP A 149 -18.56 0.78 -12.69
N GLY A 150 -17.25 0.72 -12.48
CA GLY A 150 -16.25 0.38 -13.49
C GLY A 150 -15.69 1.58 -14.26
N LYS A 151 -16.02 2.81 -13.85
CA LYS A 151 -15.53 4.04 -14.47
C LYS A 151 -14.09 4.36 -14.06
N LEU A 152 -13.61 3.79 -12.95
CA LEU A 152 -12.25 3.97 -12.45
C LEU A 152 -11.54 2.63 -12.31
N VAL A 153 -10.36 2.52 -12.87
CA VAL A 153 -9.43 1.40 -12.64
C VAL A 153 -8.11 1.97 -12.16
N VAL A 154 -7.59 1.42 -11.07
CA VAL A 154 -6.30 1.83 -10.48
C VAL A 154 -5.37 0.63 -10.44
N ALA A 155 -4.15 0.83 -10.90
CA ALA A 155 -3.07 -0.16 -10.94
C ALA A 155 -1.74 0.60 -10.98
N HIS A 156 -0.67 0.02 -10.41
CA HIS A 156 0.65 0.66 -10.38
C HIS A 156 1.18 0.98 -11.80
N ALA A 157 1.27 -0.02 -12.68
CA ALA A 157 1.79 0.13 -14.05
C ALA A 157 0.69 0.23 -15.12
N GLY A 158 -0.55 0.48 -14.71
CA GLY A 158 -1.73 0.34 -15.57
C GLY A 158 -2.09 -1.12 -15.87
N ILE A 159 -3.25 -1.33 -16.50
CA ILE A 159 -3.74 -2.67 -16.83
C ILE A 159 -4.51 -2.63 -18.15
N ARG A 160 -4.31 -3.65 -18.99
CA ARG A 160 -5.02 -3.81 -20.27
C ARG A 160 -6.50 -4.07 -19.99
N GLU A 161 -7.38 -3.51 -20.81
CA GLU A 161 -8.85 -3.66 -20.69
C GLU A 161 -9.29 -5.10 -20.49
N ALA A 162 -8.76 -6.03 -21.30
CA ALA A 162 -9.09 -7.45 -21.23
C ALA A 162 -8.74 -8.13 -19.90
N LEU A 163 -7.92 -7.51 -19.04
CA LEU A 163 -7.50 -8.02 -17.74
C LEU A 163 -8.19 -7.29 -16.56
N GLN A 164 -8.95 -6.24 -16.82
CA GLN A 164 -9.64 -5.48 -15.78
C GLN A 164 -10.70 -6.36 -15.09
N GLY A 165 -10.66 -6.38 -13.75
CA GLY A 165 -11.55 -7.22 -12.95
C GLY A 165 -11.22 -8.73 -12.97
N GLN A 166 -10.10 -9.14 -13.58
CA GLN A 166 -9.62 -10.52 -13.50
C GLN A 166 -8.58 -10.65 -12.40
N ASP A 167 -8.85 -11.53 -11.44
CA ASP A 167 -7.90 -11.87 -10.38
C ASP A 167 -7.05 -13.04 -10.88
N SER A 168 -5.73 -12.83 -11.07
CA SER A 168 -4.85 -13.94 -11.41
C SER A 168 -4.66 -14.79 -10.15
N PRO A 169 -4.93 -16.10 -10.17
CA PRO A 169 -4.64 -16.93 -9.01
C PRO A 169 -3.15 -16.84 -8.68
N GLU A 170 -2.82 -16.66 -7.40
CA GLU A 170 -1.45 -16.75 -6.91
C GLU A 170 -0.85 -18.09 -7.37
N THR A 171 0.19 -18.04 -8.18
CA THR A 171 1.02 -19.20 -8.57
C THR A 171 2.00 -19.57 -7.47
#